data_AF-E5GCF8-F1
#
_entry.id   AF-E5GCF8-F1
#
_cell.length_a   1.000
_cell.length_b   1.000
_cell.length_c   1.000
_cell.angle_alpha   90.00
_cell.angle_beta   90.00
_cell.angle_gamma   90.00
#
_symmetry.space_group_name_H-M   'P 1'
#
loop_
_entity.id
_entity.type
_entity.pdbx_description
1 polymer ?
#
loop_
_entity_poly.entity_id
_entity_poly.type
_entity_poly.pdbx_seq_one_letter_code
_entity_poly.pdbx_strand_id
1 'polypeptide(L)' 'MNERKLMDLLNSSEFVPTYEDKDGDWMLVGDVPWEMFVDSCKRLRIMKGSEAIGLAPRAMEKCKSRS' A
#
# COMPACT_ATOMS: atom_id res chain seq x y z
N MET A 1 11.11 13.53 6.51
CA MET A 1 9.90 13.00 7.16
C MET A 1 10.07 11.50 7.21
N ASN A 2 10.21 10.97 8.43
CA ASN A 2 10.85 9.70 8.75
C ASN A 2 10.02 8.49 8.30
N GLU A 3 10.61 7.58 7.53
CA GLU A 3 10.17 6.19 7.35
C GLU A 3 9.73 5.51 8.66
N ARG A 4 10.41 5.86 9.77
CA ARG A 4 10.07 5.41 11.13
C ARG A 4 8.66 5.81 11.58
N LYS A 5 8.18 6.99 11.18
CA LYS A 5 6.84 7.47 11.55
C LYS A 5 5.73 6.74 10.80
N LEU A 6 6.03 6.23 9.59
CA LEU A 6 5.11 5.38 8.83
C LEU A 6 5.06 3.97 9.44
N MET A 7 6.22 3.42 9.83
CA MET A 7 6.29 2.16 10.58
C MET A 7 5.54 2.23 11.91
N ASP A 8 5.62 3.36 12.62
CA ASP A 8 4.86 3.57 13.85
C ASP A 8 3.34 3.66 13.61
N LEU A 9 2.89 4.28 12.51
CA LEU A 9 1.47 4.31 12.13
C LEU A 9 0.96 2.93 11.70
N LEU A 10 1.77 2.15 10.98
CA LEU A 10 1.46 0.77 10.58
C LEU A 10 1.57 -0.22 11.74
N ASN A 11 2.38 0.07 12.76
CA ASN A 11 2.41 -0.68 14.01
C ASN A 11 1.22 -0.34 14.91
N SER A 12 0.71 0.91 14.85
CA SER A 12 -0.47 1.34 15.61
C SER A 12 -1.79 0.99 14.91
N SER A 13 -1.81 0.89 13.59
CA SER A 13 -2.95 0.39 12.80
C SER A 13 -2.74 -1.10 12.61
N GLU A 14 -3.37 -1.91 13.46
CA GLU A 14 -3.18 -3.36 13.47
C GLU A 14 -3.40 -4.00 12.10
N PHE A 15 -4.17 -3.35 11.22
CA PHE A 15 -4.53 -3.87 9.92
C PHE A 15 -4.41 -2.85 8.79
N VAL A 16 -4.06 -3.32 7.60
CA VAL A 16 -4.01 -2.57 6.35
C VAL A 16 -4.78 -3.27 5.24
N PRO A 17 -5.48 -2.53 4.37
CA PRO A 17 -6.16 -3.08 3.21
C PRO A 17 -5.20 -3.24 2.03
N THR A 18 -5.11 -4.46 1.50
CA THR A 18 -4.36 -4.83 0.29
C THR A 18 -5.28 -5.51 -0.72
N TYR A 19 -4.86 -5.52 -1.98
CA TYR A 19 -5.57 -6.25 -3.03
C TYR A 19 -4.59 -6.97 -3.96
N GLU A 20 -5.04 -8.10 -4.50
CA GLU A 20 -4.36 -8.84 -5.56
C GLU A 20 -4.85 -8.31 -6.90
N ASP A 21 -3.91 -7.87 -7.75
CA ASP A 21 -4.23 -7.37 -9.08
C ASP A 21 -4.36 -8.51 -10.12
N LYS A 22 -4.40 -8.15 -11.40
CA LYS A 22 -4.54 -9.12 -12.49
C LYS A 22 -3.29 -9.97 -12.72
N ASP A 23 -2.12 -9.47 -12.33
CA ASP A 23 -0.82 -10.10 -12.51
C ASP A 23 -0.48 -11.01 -11.31
N GLY A 24 -1.30 -10.96 -10.25
CA GLY A 24 -1.13 -11.75 -9.02
C GLY A 24 -0.26 -11.05 -7.99
N ASP A 25 0.05 -9.78 -8.21
CA ASP A 25 0.82 -8.96 -7.30
C ASP A 25 -0.08 -8.36 -6.21
N TRP A 26 0.45 -8.30 -4.99
CA TRP A 26 -0.23 -7.66 -3.86
C TRP A 26 0.12 -6.18 -3.81
N MET A 27 -0.91 -5.33 -3.87
CA MET A 27 -0.79 -3.87 -3.80
C MET A 27 -1.59 -3.30 -2.62
N LEU A 28 -1.21 -2.10 -2.14
CA LEU A 28 -2.00 -1.39 -1.12
C LEU A 28 -3.18 -0.69 -1.79
N VAL A 29 -4.34 -0.77 -1.13
CA VAL A 29 -5.55 -0.09 -1.61
C VAL A 29 -5.31 1.42 -1.60
N GLY A 30 -5.41 2.05 -2.77
CA GLY A 30 -5.16 3.48 -2.98
C GLY A 30 -3.90 3.83 -3.78
N ASP A 31 -3.06 2.85 -4.14
CA ASP A 31 -1.84 3.09 -4.92
C ASP A 31 -2.10 3.43 -6.40
N VAL A 32 -3.25 3.01 -6.96
CA VAL A 32 -3.61 3.18 -8.38
C VAL A 32 -4.93 3.94 -8.54
N PRO A 33 -5.20 4.55 -9.71
CA PRO A 33 -6.48 5.17 -10.01
C PRO A 33 -7.66 4.20 -9.83
N TRP A 34 -8.81 4.71 -9.40
CA TRP A 34 -10.02 3.90 -9.14
C TRP A 34 -10.42 3.02 -10.31
N GLU A 35 -10.40 3.55 -11.53
CA GLU A 35 -10.75 2.78 -12.74
C GLU A 35 -9.81 1.58 -12.96
N MET A 36 -8.50 1.74 -12.69
CA MET A 36 -7.53 0.64 -12.79
C MET A 36 -7.71 -0.37 -11.66
N PHE A 37 -8.02 0.11 -10.45
CA PHE A 37 -8.32 -0.76 -9.32
C PHE A 37 -9.55 -1.65 -9.61
N VAL A 38 -10.65 -1.08 -10.11
CA VAL A 38 -11.87 -1.84 -10.42
C VAL A 38 -11.63 -2.85 -11.55
N ASP A 39 -10.82 -2.50 -12.54
CA ASP A 39 -10.51 -3.39 -13.68
C ASP A 39 -9.56 -4.55 -13.29
N SER A 40 -8.63 -4.31 -12.37
CA SER A 40 -7.56 -5.27 -12.04
C SER A 40 -7.77 -6.05 -10.74
N CYS A 41 -8.59 -5.54 -9.80
CA CYS A 41 -8.75 -6.14 -8.48
C CYS A 41 -9.43 -7.51 -8.55
N LYS A 42 -8.66 -8.56 -8.23
CA LYS A 42 -9.16 -9.93 -8.16
C LYS A 42 -9.57 -10.34 -6.75
N ARG A 43 -8.82 -9.89 -5.73
CA ARG A 43 -9.07 -10.24 -4.33
C ARG A 43 -8.71 -9.09 -3.41
N LEU A 44 -9.48 -8.93 -2.33
CA LEU A 44 -9.20 -8.00 -1.25
C LEU A 44 -8.80 -8.76 0.00
N ARG A 45 -7.78 -8.26 0.70
CA ARG A 45 -7.31 -8.83 1.97
C ARG A 45 -7.03 -7.71 2.97
N ILE A 46 -7.39 -7.95 4.21
CA ILE A 46 -6.96 -7.12 5.34
C ILE A 46 -5.77 -7.84 5.96
N MET A 47 -4.59 -7.27 5.84
CA MET A 47 -3.33 -7.83 6.35
C MET A 47 -2.93 -7.15 7.65
N LYS A 48 -2.20 -7.83 8.53
CA LYS A 48 -1.63 -7.14 9.69
C LYS A 48 -0.61 -6.11 9.22
N GLY A 49 -0.52 -4.93 9.84
CA GLY A 49 0.46 -3.91 9.45
C GLY A 49 1.90 -4.44 9.39
N SER A 50 2.23 -5.39 10.27
CA SER A 50 3.52 -6.11 10.27
C SER A 50 3.75 -7.04 9.07
N GLU A 51 2.69 -7.59 8.46
CA GLU A 51 2.76 -8.46 7.27
C GLU A 51 2.90 -7.66 5.97
N ALA A 52 2.47 -6.39 5.98
CA ALA A 52 2.47 -5.53 4.80
C ALA A 52 3.74 -4.67 4.64
N ILE A 53 4.71 -4.78 5.55
CA ILE A 53 5.97 -4.02 5.52
C ILE A 53 6.73 -4.24 4.19
N GLY A 54 6.63 -5.42 3.58
CA GLY A 54 7.25 -5.74 2.29
C GLY A 54 6.45 -5.33 1.05
N LEU A 55 5.19 -4.92 1.22
CA LEU A 55 4.29 -4.49 0.14
C LEU A 55 4.28 -2.97 -0.05
N ALA A 56 4.89 -2.23 0.87
CA ALA A 56 5.02 -0.79 0.74
C ALA A 56 5.73 -0.45 -0.59
N PRO A 57 5.11 0.39 -1.44
CA PRO A 57 5.70 0.71 -2.73
C PRO A 57 7.06 1.38 -2.50
N ARG A 58 8.10 0.89 -3.18
CA ARG A 58 9.38 1.62 -3.32
C ARG A 58 9.20 2.96 -4.07
N ALA A 59 7.97 3.33 -4.45
CA ALA A 59 7.62 4.49 -5.23
C ALA A 59 7.38 5.78 -4.42
N MET A 60 7.89 5.92 -3.19
CA MET A 60 7.93 7.24 -2.53
C MET A 60 9.10 8.14 -3.01
N GLU A 61 9.78 7.79 -4.11
CA GLU A 61 10.77 8.68 -4.73
C GLU A 61 10.17 9.84 -5.56
N LYS A 62 8.84 10.01 -5.63
CA LYS A 62 8.29 11.13 -6.41
C LYS A 62 7.14 11.88 -5.76
N CYS A 63 7.36 12.34 -4.53
CA CYS A 63 6.71 13.55 -3.99
C CYS A 63 7.65 14.29 -3.01
N LYS A 64 8.89 14.57 -3.45
CA LYS A 64 9.73 15.63 -2.88
C LYS A 64 10.19 16.58 -3.98
N SER A 65 9.24 17.27 -4.59
CA SER A 65 9.51 18.55 -5.26
C SER A 65 8.23 19.38 -5.33
N ARG A 66 8.07 20.26 -4.35
CA ARG A 66 7.76 21.69 -4.52
C ARG A 66 7.44 22.31 -3.16
N SER A 67 8.49 22.80 -2.52
CA SER A 67 8.54 24.10 -1.84
C SER A 67 10.00 24.50 -1.78
#